data_AF-A0A9E3DHT1-F1
#
_entry.id   AF-A0A9E3DHT1-F1
#
_cell.length_a   1.000
_cell.length_b   1.000
_cell.length_c   1.000
_cell.angle_alpha   90.00
_cell.angle_beta   90.00
_cell.angle_gamma   90.00
#
_symmetry.space_group_name_H-M   'P 1'
#
loop_
_entity.id
_entity.type
_entity.pdbx_description
1 polymer ?
#
loop_
_entity_poly.entity_id
_entity_poly.type
_entity_poly.pdbx_seq_one_letter_code
_entity_poly.pdbx_strand_id
1 'polypeptide(L)' 'MGRTARDGIGTHFFCDDGGAFAAVDAKTGESLWHFNVSQSWHASPMTYAVNGKQFVAVAAGGNILAFGLP' A
#
# COMPACT_ATOMS: atom_id res chain seq x y z
N MET A 1 9.58 -7.25 9.11
CA MET A 1 8.28 -7.85 9.56
C MET A 1 7.15 -7.00 8.95
N GLY A 2 6.66 -7.41 7.78
CA GLY A 2 5.78 -6.58 6.94
C GLY A 2 4.38 -6.37 7.53
N ARG A 3 3.87 -5.14 7.43
CA ARG A 3 2.52 -4.77 7.86
C ARG A 3 1.60 -4.67 6.66
N THR A 4 0.41 -5.26 6.76
CA THR A 4 -0.50 -5.51 5.63
C THR A 4 -1.83 -4.77 5.76
N ALA A 5 -2.39 -4.30 4.65
CA ALA A 5 -3.71 -3.68 4.57
C ALA A 5 -4.54 -4.27 3.43
N ARG A 6 -5.85 -4.44 3.62
CA ARG A 6 -6.79 -5.00 2.65
C ARG A 6 -7.81 -3.96 2.22
N ASP A 7 -8.15 -3.93 0.95
CA ASP A 7 -9.31 -3.21 0.44
C ASP A 7 -10.48 -4.20 0.14
N GLY A 8 -11.65 -3.65 -0.21
CA GLY A 8 -12.85 -4.44 -0.46
C GLY A 8 -12.88 -5.19 -1.80
N ILE A 9 -11.90 -4.95 -2.68
CA ILE A 9 -11.80 -5.50 -4.04
C ILE A 9 -10.86 -6.72 -4.07
N GLY A 10 -10.27 -7.09 -2.94
CA GLY A 10 -9.42 -8.28 -2.82
C GLY A 10 -7.96 -8.02 -3.19
N THR A 11 -7.45 -6.80 -2.96
CA THR A 11 -6.03 -6.49 -3.04
C THR A 11 -5.41 -6.45 -1.64
N HIS A 12 -4.16 -6.90 -1.54
CA HIS A 12 -3.38 -6.84 -0.31
C HIS A 12 -2.19 -5.92 -0.52
N PHE A 13 -2.06 -4.91 0.33
CA PHE A 13 -0.97 -3.95 0.30
C PHE A 13 0.02 -4.26 1.41
N PHE A 14 1.31 -4.23 1.12
CA PHE A 14 2.36 -4.36 2.13
C PHE A 14 3.57 -3.51 1.79
N CYS A 15 4.32 -3.18 2.84
CA CYS A 15 5.63 -2.56 2.72
C CYS A 15 6.69 -3.60 3.11
N ASP A 16 7.73 -3.71 2.30
CA ASP A 16 8.89 -4.56 2.59
C ASP A 16 10.05 -3.75 3.20
N ASP A 17 10.92 -4.44 3.94
CA ASP A 17 12.09 -3.85 4.61
C ASP A 17 13.10 -3.24 3.60
N GLY A 18 13.00 -3.58 2.30
CA GLY A 18 13.75 -2.96 1.20
C GLY A 18 13.22 -1.62 0.68
N GLY A 19 12.17 -1.03 1.26
CA GLY A 19 11.62 0.26 0.80
C GLY A 19 10.56 0.14 -0.30
N ALA A 20 10.15 -1.07 -0.64
CA ALA A 20 9.08 -1.30 -1.61
C ALA A 20 7.70 -1.23 -0.94
N PHE A 21 6.77 -0.49 -1.54
CA PHE A 21 5.33 -0.61 -1.30
C PHE A 21 4.72 -1.39 -2.46
N ALA A 22 4.03 -2.48 -2.17
CA ALA A 22 3.51 -3.37 -3.18
C ALA A 22 2.04 -3.70 -2.94
N ALA A 23 1.34 -4.00 -4.03
CA ALA A 23 -0.03 -4.47 -4.08
C ALA A 23 -0.04 -5.83 -4.76
N VAL A 24 -0.68 -6.81 -4.13
CA VAL A 24 -0.86 -8.16 -4.69
C VAL A 24 -2.33 -8.56 -4.71
N ASP A 25 -2.73 -9.39 -5.66
CA ASP A 25 -4.05 -10.04 -5.62
C ASP A 25 -4.13 -10.92 -4.35
N ALA A 26 -5.17 -10.73 -3.55
CA ALA A 26 -5.29 -11.41 -2.26
C ALA A 26 -5.62 -12.91 -2.39
N LYS A 27 -6.06 -13.37 -3.57
CA LYS A 27 -6.38 -14.78 -3.83
C LYS A 27 -5.19 -15.52 -4.44
N THR A 28 -4.53 -14.92 -5.44
CA THR A 28 -3.43 -15.57 -6.17
C THR A 28 -2.05 -15.20 -5.62
N GLY A 29 -1.93 -14.06 -4.94
CA GLY A 29 -0.65 -13.49 -4.51
C GLY A 29 0.13 -12.85 -5.65
N GLU A 30 -0.44 -12.73 -6.86
CA GLU A 30 0.23 -12.09 -7.98
C GLU A 30 0.46 -10.61 -7.74
N SER A 31 1.65 -10.14 -8.10
CA SER A 31 2.01 -8.73 -7.99
C SER A 31 1.23 -7.90 -9.00
N LEU A 32 0.41 -6.99 -8.49
CA LEU A 32 -0.40 -6.08 -9.32
C LEU A 32 0.38 -4.79 -9.61
N TRP A 33 1.08 -4.27 -8.59
CA TRP A 33 1.81 -3.02 -8.70
C TRP A 33 2.82 -2.87 -7.56
N HIS A 34 3.87 -2.09 -7.80
CA HIS A 34 4.82 -1.70 -6.77
C HIS A 34 5.33 -0.27 -6.94
N PHE A 35 5.83 0.30 -5.85
CA PHE A 35 6.51 1.58 -5.82
C PHE A 35 7.64 1.54 -4.82
N ASN A 36 8.85 1.77 -5.31
CA ASN A 36 10.01 1.89 -4.44
C ASN A 36 10.09 3.32 -3.91
N VAL A 37 9.94 3.45 -2.60
CA VAL A 37 10.27 4.67 -1.89
C VAL A 37 11.65 4.45 -1.30
N SER A 38 12.61 5.30 -1.66
CA SER A 38 13.97 5.29 -1.10
C SER A 38 14.00 5.80 0.36
N GLN A 39 12.94 5.54 1.14
CA GLN A 39 12.78 5.93 2.53
C GLN A 39 12.28 4.77 3.36
N SER A 40 12.61 4.76 4.65
CA SER A 40 12.11 3.77 5.60
C SER A 40 10.62 3.95 5.87
N TRP A 41 9.89 2.84 5.81
CA TRP A 41 8.47 2.76 6.17
C TRP A 41 8.30 2.80 7.68
N HIS A 42 7.49 3.73 8.19
CA HIS A 42 7.27 3.86 9.64
C HIS A 42 5.93 3.28 10.10
N ALA A 43 4.95 3.19 9.20
CA ALA A 43 3.59 2.77 9.52
C ALA A 43 3.06 1.69 8.57
N SER A 44 2.02 0.98 9.03
CA SER A 44 1.21 0.16 8.13
C SER A 44 0.50 1.05 7.12
N PRO A 45 0.36 0.63 5.85
CA PRO A 45 -0.52 1.33 4.92
C PRO A 45 -1.98 1.28 5.42
N MET A 46 -2.78 2.26 5.04
CA MET A 46 -4.20 2.35 5.39
C MET A 46 -5.02 2.74 4.17
N THR A 47 -6.20 2.13 4.01
CA THR A 47 -7.11 2.44 2.89
C THR A 47 -8.22 3.38 3.35
N TYR A 48 -8.67 4.25 2.45
CA TYR A 48 -9.78 5.19 2.68
C TYR A 48 -10.47 5.54 1.36
N ALA A 49 -11.67 6.09 1.39
CA ALA A 49 -12.40 6.51 0.19
C ALA A 49 -12.77 7.99 0.27
N VAL A 50 -12.63 8.71 -0.84
CA VAL A 50 -13.06 10.09 -1.00
C VAL A 50 -13.88 10.19 -2.28
N ASN A 51 -15.13 10.65 -2.15
CA ASN A 51 -16.07 10.77 -3.27
C ASN A 51 -16.21 9.49 -4.11
N GLY A 52 -16.25 8.33 -3.45
CA GLY A 52 -16.38 7.03 -4.11
C GLY A 52 -15.10 6.48 -4.74
N LYS A 53 -14.00 7.24 -4.74
CA LYS A 53 -12.69 6.75 -5.18
C LYS A 53 -11.89 6.23 -4.00
N GLN A 54 -11.32 5.04 -4.13
CA GLN A 54 -10.50 4.44 -3.08
C GLN A 54 -9.03 4.87 -3.19
N PHE A 55 -8.42 5.04 -2.03
CA PHE A 55 -7.05 5.46 -1.87
C PHE A 55 -6.36 4.59 -0.83
N VAL A 56 -5.04 4.49 -0.96
CA VAL A 56 -4.16 3.94 0.07
C VAL A 56 -3.14 5.00 0.46
N ALA A 57 -3.04 5.26 1.76
CA ALA A 57 -2.05 6.16 2.34
C ALA A 57 -1.02 5.38 3.15
N VAL A 58 0.21 5.88 3.13
CA VAL A 58 1.32 5.27 3.85
C VAL A 58 2.30 6.36 4.32
N ALA A 59 2.81 6.20 5.54
CA ALA A 59 3.82 7.08 6.11
C ALA A 59 5.23 6.54 5.81
N ALA A 60 6.00 7.31 5.05
CA ALA A 60 7.39 7.01 4.69
C ALA A 60 8.28 8.18 5.11
N GLY A 61 9.24 7.94 5.99
CA GLY A 61 10.05 8.99 6.60
C GLY A 61 9.19 10.10 7.24
N GLY A 62 9.31 11.32 6.73
CA GLY A 62 8.53 12.50 7.15
C GLY A 62 7.34 12.84 6.26
N ASN A 63 7.00 12.00 5.28
CA ASN A 63 5.98 12.25 4.29
C ASN A 63 4.82 11.25 4.40
N ILE A 64 3.61 11.70 4.00
CA ILE A 64 2.47 10.83 3.74
C ILE A 64 2.29 10.72 2.24
N LEU A 65 2.42 9.52 1.70
CA LEU A 65 2.15 9.23 0.29
C LEU A 65 0.73 8.67 0.17
N ALA A 66 -0.03 9.15 -0.81
CA ALA A 66 -1.37 8.67 -1.11
C ALA A 66 -1.46 8.23 -2.57
N PHE A 67 -1.92 7.00 -2.80
CA PHE A 67 -2.09 6.40 -4.12
C PHE A 67 -3.58 6.17 -4.37
N GLY A 68 -4.08 6.64 -5.52
CA GLY A 68 -5.44 6.36 -5.95
C GLY A 68 -5.51 5.00 -6.61
N LEU A 69 -6.48 4.19 -6.20
CA LEU A 69 -6.75 2.90 -6.84
C LEU A 69 -7.61 3.12 -8.10
N PRO A 70 -7.39 2.31 -9.16
CA PRO A 70 -8.22 2.33 -10.36
C PRO A 70 -9.67 1.93 -10.07
#